data_AF-A0A853BV87-F1
#
_entry.id   AF-A0A853BV87-F1
#
_cell.length_a   1.000
_cell.length_b   1.000
_cell.length_c   1.000
_cell.angle_alpha   90.00
_cell.angle_beta   90.00
_cell.angle_gamma   90.00
#
_symmetry.space_group_name_H-M   'P 1'
#
loop_
_entity.id
_entity.type
_entity.pdbx_description
1 polymer ?
#
loop_
_entity_poly.entity_id
_entity_poly.type
_entity_poly.pdbx_seq_one_letter_code
_entity_poly.pdbx_strand_id
1 'polypeptide(L)'
;MGHVYGVPITVTEHQGRPVRFVWDRRVYTVRHIVDHWITLRADWAPAHHDQPPQRVHWRVEAGSAGAPGVYELLHDSGSGQWLLARVLD
;
A
#
# COMPACT_ATOMS: atom_id res chain seq x y z
N MET A 1 -6.54 -17.99 0.82
CA MET A 1 -6.38 -17.85 -0.65
C MET A 1 -6.23 -16.36 -0.95
N GLY A 2 -5.01 -15.82 -0.95
CA GLY A 2 -4.78 -14.38 -1.04
C GLY A 2 -4.51 -13.94 -2.48
N HIS A 3 -5.49 -13.34 -3.15
CA HIS A 3 -5.28 -12.72 -4.46
C HIS A 3 -6.06 -11.42 -4.59
N VAL A 4 -5.38 -10.30 -4.37
CA VAL A 4 -5.72 -9.02 -5.03
C VAL A 4 -4.40 -8.32 -5.34
N TYR A 5 -4.07 -8.18 -6.62
CA TYR A 5 -2.88 -7.50 -7.10
C TYR A 5 -3.27 -6.23 -7.88
N GLY A 6 -2.74 -5.08 -7.44
CA GLY A 6 -2.69 -3.85 -8.23
C GLY A 6 -4.00 -3.06 -8.32
N VAL A 7 -4.93 -3.25 -7.37
CA VAL A 7 -6.18 -2.47 -7.36
C VAL A 7 -5.90 -1.08 -6.80
N PRO A 8 -6.24 0.01 -7.52
CA PRO A 8 -6.11 1.36 -6.98
C PRO A 8 -7.02 1.54 -5.77
N ILE A 9 -6.42 2.02 -4.68
CA ILE A 9 -7.12 2.31 -3.43
C ILE A 9 -6.85 3.75 -3.02
N THR A 10 -7.80 4.31 -2.28
CA THR A 10 -7.59 5.62 -1.64
C THR A 10 -7.03 5.40 -0.25
N VAL A 11 -5.84 5.92 0.03
CA VAL A 11 -5.19 5.81 1.33
C VAL A 11 -5.14 7.18 1.98
N THR A 12 -5.49 7.23 3.26
CA THR A 12 -5.24 8.38 4.12
C THR A 12 -3.96 8.12 4.88
N GLU A 13 -3.01 9.01 4.71
CA GLU A 13 -1.72 8.98 5.39
C GLU A 13 -1.71 9.98 6.55
N HIS A 14 -1.00 9.63 7.61
CA HIS A 14 -0.68 10.53 8.71
C HIS A 14 0.83 10.43 8.97
N GLN A 15 1.55 11.55 8.78
CA GLN A 15 3.02 11.60 8.90
C GLN A 15 3.73 10.56 8.02
N GLY A 16 3.25 10.35 6.79
CA GLY A 16 3.83 9.38 5.83
C GLY A 16 3.55 7.91 6.15
N ARG A 17 2.61 7.62 7.06
CA ARG A 17 2.18 6.26 7.39
C ARG A 17 0.69 6.07 7.04
N PRO A 18 0.29 4.92 6.47
CA PRO A 18 -1.11 4.66 6.16
C PRO A 18 -1.91 4.47 7.46
N VAL A 19 -2.95 5.29 7.67
CA VAL A 19 -3.84 5.17 8.83
C VAL A 19 -5.22 4.61 8.46
N ARG A 20 -5.67 4.85 7.24
CA ARG A 20 -6.93 4.32 6.70
C ARG A 20 -6.81 4.10 5.21
N PHE A 21 -7.57 3.16 4.68
CA PHE A 21 -7.72 3.02 3.24
C PHE A 21 -9.14 2.59 2.85
N VAL A 22 -9.53 2.92 1.64
CA VAL A 22 -10.83 2.55 1.06
C VAL A 22 -10.61 1.49 0.01
N TRP A 23 -11.23 0.33 0.21
CA TRP A 23 -11.21 -0.80 -0.71
C TRP A 23 -12.61 -1.41 -0.79
N ASP A 24 -13.07 -1.75 -1.99
CA ASP A 24 -14.40 -2.33 -2.24
C ASP A 24 -15.57 -1.56 -1.57
N ARG A 25 -15.54 -0.22 -1.68
CA ARG A 25 -16.49 0.72 -1.03
C ARG A 25 -16.55 0.62 0.50
N ARG A 26 -15.59 -0.06 1.13
CA ARG A 26 -15.45 -0.20 2.58
C ARG A 26 -14.23 0.58 3.06
N VAL A 27 -14.34 1.16 4.25
CA VAL A 27 -13.25 1.88 4.90
C VAL A 27 -12.58 0.93 5.89
N TYR A 28 -11.29 0.67 5.66
CA TYR A 28 -10.44 -0.12 6.54
C TYR A 28 -9.59 0.82 7.39
N THR A 29 -9.71 0.69 8.71
CA THR A 29 -8.85 1.44 9.64
C THR A 29 -7.63 0.60 9.97
N VAL A 30 -6.44 1.14 9.73
CA VAL A 30 -5.18 0.52 10.12
C VAL A 30 -5.07 0.57 11.64
N ARG A 31 -4.88 -0.60 12.24
CA ARG A 31 -4.72 -0.78 13.69
C ARG A 31 -3.25 -0.93 14.06
N HIS A 32 -2.51 -1.65 13.24
CA HIS A 32 -1.11 -1.94 13.47
C HIS A 32 -0.34 -2.03 12.15
N ILE A 33 0.88 -1.50 12.11
CA ILE A 33 1.79 -1.68 10.98
C ILE A 33 2.68 -2.86 11.32
N VAL A 34 2.47 -3.97 10.63
CA VAL A 34 3.21 -5.23 10.85
C VAL A 34 4.62 -5.10 10.31
N ASP A 35 4.76 -4.54 9.11
CA ASP A 35 6.06 -4.41 8.44
C ASP A 35 6.01 -3.28 7.39
N HIS A 36 7.18 -2.73 7.06
CA HIS A 36 7.33 -1.74 6.00
C HIS A 36 8.69 -1.89 5.31
N TRP A 37 8.70 -1.91 3.99
CA TRP A 37 9.93 -2.00 3.21
C TRP A 37 9.82 -1.23 1.90
N ILE A 38 10.98 -0.81 1.38
CA ILE A 38 11.08 -0.06 0.12
C ILE A 38 11.79 -0.93 -0.90
N THR A 39 11.23 -1.02 -2.10
CA THR A 39 11.84 -1.69 -3.24
C THR A 39 12.11 -0.67 -4.34
N LEU A 40 13.35 -0.64 -4.84
CA LEU A 40 13.73 0.16 -5.98
C LEU A 40 13.34 -0.56 -7.26
N ARG A 41 12.76 0.16 -8.22
CA ARG A 41 12.45 -0.38 -9.53
C ARG A 41 13.76 -0.60 -10.29
N ALA A 42 14.20 -1.85 -10.49
CA ALA A 42 15.50 -2.17 -11.08
C ALA A 42 15.60 -1.83 -12.59
N ASP A 43 14.48 -1.71 -13.29
CA ASP A 43 14.37 -1.37 -14.72
C ASP A 43 14.22 0.14 -14.96
N TRP A 44 14.74 0.97 -14.05
CA TRP A 44 14.75 2.42 -14.21
C TRP A 44 15.96 2.87 -15.04
N ALA A 45 15.72 3.79 -15.98
CA ALA A 45 16.77 4.50 -16.71
C ALA A 45 16.88 5.94 -16.16
N PRO A 46 18.10 6.48 -15.95
CA PRO A 46 18.33 7.78 -15.29
C PRO A 46 18.02 9.01 -16.17
N ALA A 47 16.93 8.98 -16.95
CA ALA A 47 16.72 9.97 -18.00
C ALA A 47 16.22 11.33 -17.49
N HIS A 48 15.43 11.43 -16.41
CA HIS A 48 14.80 12.72 -16.04
C HIS A 48 14.44 12.93 -14.55
N HIS A 49 14.71 11.98 -13.65
CA HIS A 49 14.46 12.11 -12.21
C HIS A 49 15.72 11.77 -11.40
N ASP A 50 16.10 12.62 -10.44
CA ASP A 50 17.26 12.44 -9.55
C ASP A 50 17.17 11.17 -8.68
N GLN A 51 15.99 10.55 -8.56
CA GLN A 51 15.78 9.35 -7.76
C GLN A 51 14.98 8.28 -8.50
N PRO A 52 15.40 7.00 -8.43
CA PRO A 52 14.62 5.90 -8.97
C PRO A 52 13.21 5.88 -8.36
N PRO A 53 12.16 5.57 -9.15
CA PRO A 53 10.82 5.37 -8.60
C PRO A 53 10.87 4.26 -7.54
N GLN A 54 10.38 4.61 -6.34
CA GLN A 54 10.38 3.75 -5.18
C GLN A 54 9.00 3.13 -5.01
N ARG A 55 8.98 1.85 -4.67
CA ARG A 55 7.77 1.14 -4.28
C ARG A 55 7.84 0.90 -2.79
N VAL A 56 7.00 1.63 -2.05
CA VAL A 56 6.91 1.50 -0.59
C VAL A 56 5.82 0.50 -0.28
N HIS A 57 6.21 -0.63 0.26
CA HIS A 57 5.31 -1.68 0.69
C HIS A 57 5.02 -1.53 2.18
N TRP A 58 3.74 -1.53 2.51
CA TRP A 58 3.24 -1.44 3.87
C TRP A 58 2.38 -2.65 4.17
N ARG A 59 2.84 -3.50 5.11
CA ARG A 59 2.03 -4.58 5.65
C ARG A 59 1.33 -4.09 6.90
N VAL A 60 0.02 -4.01 6.85
CA VAL A 60 -0.81 -3.43 7.91
C VAL A 60 -1.89 -4.39 8.35
N GLU A 61 -2.11 -4.49 9.64
CA GLU A 61 -3.33 -5.07 10.17
C GLU A 61 -4.40 -3.99 10.15
N ALA A 62 -5.49 -4.26 9.43
CA ALA A 62 -6.61 -3.35 9.32
C ALA A 62 -7.93 -4.08 9.51
N GLY A 63 -8.97 -3.33 9.85
CA GLY A 63 -10.30 -3.90 10.01
C GLY A 63 -11.37 -2.95 9.51
N SER A 64 -12.35 -3.54 8.82
CA SER A 64 -13.68 -2.99 8.62
C SER A 64 -14.68 -3.82 9.44
N ALA A 65 -15.88 -3.30 9.70
CA ALA A 65 -16.94 -4.06 10.37
C ALA A 65 -17.15 -5.42 9.68
N GLY A 66 -16.82 -6.50 10.38
CA GLY A 66 -16.92 -7.89 9.91
C GLY A 66 -15.74 -8.46 9.13
N ALA A 67 -14.65 -7.71 8.91
CA ALA A 67 -13.48 -8.19 8.17
C ALA A 67 -12.17 -7.59 8.72
N PRO A 68 -11.68 -8.07 9.88
CA PRO A 68 -10.30 -7.84 10.32
C PRO A 68 -9.34 -8.74 9.53
N GLY A 69 -8.18 -8.23 9.14
CA GLY A 69 -7.17 -9.01 8.41
C GLY A 69 -5.88 -8.23 8.21
N VAL A 70 -4.89 -8.89 7.59
CA VAL A 70 -3.62 -8.25 7.24
C VAL A 70 -3.63 -7.90 5.75
N TYR A 71 -3.25 -6.68 5.42
CA TYR A 71 -3.28 -6.12 4.08
C TYR A 71 -1.89 -5.62 3.72
N GLU A 72 -1.51 -5.81 2.45
CA GLU A 72 -0.30 -5.22 1.90
C GLU A 72 -0.70 -4.10 0.96
N LEU A 73 -0.32 -2.87 1.33
CA LEU A 73 -0.50 -1.67 0.54
C LEU A 73 0.82 -1.36 -0.17
N LEU A 74 0.74 -0.89 -1.41
CA LEU A 74 1.87 -0.48 -2.21
C LEU A 74 1.69 0.98 -2.60
N HIS A 75 2.64 1.83 -2.21
CA HIS A 75 2.73 3.20 -2.65
C HIS A 75 3.83 3.32 -3.71
N ASP A 76 3.45 3.70 -4.91
CA ASP A 76 4.40 3.95 -6.00
C ASP A 76 4.76 5.44 -6.01
N SER A 77 5.99 5.77 -5.62
CA SER A 77 6.45 7.16 -5.52
C SER A 77 6.64 7.84 -6.89
N GLY A 78 6.71 7.07 -7.97
CA GLY A 78 6.85 7.60 -9.33
C GLY A 78 5.53 8.17 -9.86
N SER A 79 4.42 7.53 -9.50
CA SER A 79 3.06 7.92 -9.90
C SER A 79 2.24 8.57 -8.78
N GLY A 80 2.69 8.47 -7.52
CA GLY A 80 1.94 8.88 -6.32
C GLY A 80 0.70 8.00 -6.05
N GLN A 81 0.61 6.82 -6.69
CA GLN A 81 -0.55 5.96 -6.59
C GLN A 81 -0.41 4.94 -5.46
N TRP A 82 -1.53 4.69 -4.78
CA TRP A 82 -1.67 3.62 -3.81
C TRP A 82 -2.43 2.44 -4.39
N LEU A 83 -1.91 1.24 -4.16
CA LEU A 83 -2.41 -0.01 -4.68
C LEU A 83 -2.59 -1.02 -3.53
N LEU A 84 -3.66 -1.81 -3.57
CA LEU A 84 -3.76 -3.01 -2.75
C LEU A 84 -2.97 -4.14 -3.42
N ALA A 85 -1.88 -4.54 -2.81
CA ALA A 85 -0.94 -5.53 -3.34
C ALA A 85 -1.27 -6.96 -2.91
N ARG A 86 -1.81 -7.15 -1.70
CA ARG A 86 -2.27 -8.44 -1.21
C ARG A 86 -3.25 -8.31 -0.05
N VAL A 87 -4.12 -9.31 0.07
CA VAL A 87 -4.95 -9.55 1.26
C VAL A 87 -4.50 -10.88 1.87
N LEU A 88 -4.12 -10.83 3.14
CA LEU A 88 -3.78 -11.97 3.96
C LEU A 88 -4.92 -12.15 4.98
N ASP A 89 -5.83 -13.07 4.66
CA ASP A 89 -6.88 -13.57 5.55
C ASP A 89 -6.32 -14.62 6.52
#